data_AF-A0A832GW73-F1
#
_entry.id   AF-A0A832GW73-F1
#
_cell.length_a   1.000
_cell.length_b   1.000
_cell.length_c   1.000
_cell.angle_alpha   90.00
_cell.angle_beta   90.00
_cell.angle_gamma   90.00
#
_symmetry.space_group_name_H-M   'P 1'
#
loop_
_entity.id
_entity.type
_entity.pdbx_description
1 polymer ?
#
loop_
_entity_poly.entity_id
_entity_poly.type
_entity_poly.pdbx_seq_one_letter_code
_entity_poly.pdbx_strand_id
1 'polypeptide(L)'
;MGGAAWFSADASPPSEEGGLWIEPLLASRVTRFALLNWGEGLVVGVPAREAGRFAAAAELSGWRLEPLGSLSVPACAPHKPRLWPSPERLWRGGVVAVARSAGKWLRSFGEAHAVRVQEALLKLPASSRALRSYASAYDWGVVYRCAAFTFPGGDERLARAVLGLKLPRLPWRRFTATPFDLADLTRDLAAGGGYRPGLRVHRLRLSRSLSLEVAEGWDNSLLLCGAPGTGKSSVLDSLLEQLPGS
;
A
#
# COMPACT_ATOMS: atom_id res chain seq x y z
N MET A 1 -15.85 3.80 -20.86
CA MET A 1 -15.67 3.33 -19.46
C MET A 1 -14.32 3.84 -18.97
N GLY A 2 -14.29 4.61 -17.88
CA GLY A 2 -13.06 5.31 -17.45
C GLY A 2 -12.01 4.34 -16.91
N GLY A 3 -10.84 4.31 -17.55
CA GLY A 3 -9.67 3.56 -17.09
C GLY A 3 -9.05 4.15 -15.81
N ALA A 4 -8.04 3.48 -15.29
CA ALA A 4 -7.19 3.98 -14.23
C ALA A 4 -5.96 4.68 -14.85
N ALA A 5 -5.56 5.81 -14.29
CA ALA A 5 -4.25 6.40 -14.51
C ALA A 5 -3.33 5.98 -13.35
N TRP A 6 -2.13 5.57 -13.68
CA TRP A 6 -1.13 5.07 -12.74
C TRP A 6 0.07 6.00 -12.71
N PHE A 7 0.60 6.22 -11.51
CA PHE A 7 1.74 7.09 -11.27
C PHE A 7 2.76 6.38 -10.38
N SER A 8 4.03 6.52 -10.70
CA SER A 8 5.10 6.46 -9.70
C SER A 8 4.94 7.67 -8.79
N ALA A 9 5.10 7.47 -7.48
CA ALA A 9 5.02 8.57 -6.53
C ALA A 9 6.22 8.55 -5.58
N ASP A 10 7.06 9.58 -5.66
CA ASP A 10 7.97 9.90 -4.58
C ASP A 10 7.23 10.77 -3.56
N ALA A 11 6.74 10.10 -2.52
CA ALA A 11 5.97 10.70 -1.44
C ALA A 11 6.88 10.82 -0.21
N SER A 12 7.48 11.99 -0.02
CA SER A 12 8.12 12.29 1.25
C SER A 12 7.04 12.45 2.33
N PRO A 13 7.15 11.79 3.50
CA PRO A 13 6.22 12.02 4.60
C PRO A 13 6.20 13.51 4.97
N PRO A 14 5.05 14.08 5.34
CA PRO A 14 4.96 15.50 5.69
C PRO A 14 5.88 15.81 6.87
N SER A 15 6.59 16.94 6.77
CA SER A 15 7.50 17.45 7.80
C SER A 15 6.77 18.01 9.02
N GLU A 16 5.48 18.33 8.89
CA GLU A 16 4.67 18.91 9.95
C GLU A 16 3.96 17.83 10.79
N GLU A 17 3.96 18.04 12.11
CA GLU A 17 3.21 17.20 13.04
C GLU A 17 1.71 17.25 12.73
N GLY A 18 1.12 16.09 12.46
CA GLY A 18 -0.32 15.94 12.22
C GLY A 18 -0.72 15.78 10.75
N GLY A 19 0.17 16.08 9.80
CA GLY A 19 -0.07 15.89 8.37
C GLY A 19 -0.34 14.43 8.01
N LEU A 20 -1.31 14.21 7.11
CA LEU A 20 -1.58 12.88 6.55
C LEU A 20 -0.79 12.75 5.25
N TRP A 21 0.11 11.79 5.14
CA TRP A 21 0.93 11.66 3.93
C TRP A 21 0.10 11.46 2.64
N ILE A 22 -1.09 10.86 2.75
CA ILE A 22 -2.04 10.66 1.64
C ILE A 22 -2.89 11.90 1.30
N GLU A 23 -2.61 13.05 1.89
CA GLU A 23 -3.37 14.29 1.72
C GLU A 23 -3.63 14.69 0.26
N PRO A 24 -2.71 14.49 -0.71
CA PRO A 24 -2.99 14.70 -2.13
C PRO A 24 -4.25 13.99 -2.63
N LEU A 25 -4.53 12.77 -2.14
CA LEU A 25 -5.74 12.01 -2.50
C LEU A 25 -6.99 12.62 -1.87
N LEU A 26 -6.87 13.20 -0.68
CA LEU A 26 -7.97 13.84 0.05
C LEU A 26 -8.32 15.19 -0.58
N ALA A 27 -7.33 16.05 -0.76
CA ALA A 27 -7.46 17.38 -1.34
C ALA A 27 -7.99 17.34 -2.78
N SER A 28 -7.52 16.37 -3.57
CA SER A 28 -8.03 16.14 -4.92
C SER A 28 -9.36 15.39 -4.98
N ARG A 29 -10.01 15.08 -3.83
CA ARG A 29 -11.34 14.45 -3.74
C ARG A 29 -11.49 13.24 -4.69
N VAL A 30 -10.47 12.39 -4.80
CA VAL A 30 -10.58 11.20 -5.65
C VAL A 30 -11.63 10.25 -5.09
N THR A 31 -12.44 9.71 -5.98
CA THR A 31 -13.58 8.85 -5.63
C THR A 31 -13.15 7.43 -5.31
N ARG A 32 -11.99 7.02 -5.84
CA ARG A 32 -11.33 5.75 -5.56
C ARG A 32 -9.84 5.90 -5.85
N PHE A 33 -9.03 5.08 -5.21
CA PHE A 33 -7.61 5.01 -5.51
C PHE A 33 -7.03 3.66 -5.10
N ALA A 34 -5.80 3.41 -5.53
CA ALA A 34 -4.97 2.35 -5.01
C ALA A 34 -3.58 2.89 -4.64
N LEU A 35 -3.04 2.41 -3.53
CA LEU A 35 -1.65 2.60 -3.13
C LEU A 35 -0.99 1.21 -3.12
N LEU A 36 0.15 1.06 -3.78
CA LEU A 36 0.88 -0.21 -3.88
C LEU A 36 2.39 0.02 -3.70
N ASN A 37 3.03 -0.92 -3.02
CA ASN A 37 4.48 -1.08 -3.04
C ASN A 37 4.81 -2.56 -2.80
N TRP A 38 5.53 -3.20 -3.72
CA TRP A 38 6.00 -4.60 -3.59
C TRP A 38 7.52 -4.74 -3.47
N GLY A 39 8.20 -3.64 -3.11
CA GLY A 39 9.67 -3.54 -3.06
C GLY A 39 10.26 -2.69 -4.18
N GLU A 40 9.42 -2.22 -5.11
CA GLU A 40 9.84 -1.40 -6.26
C GLU A 40 9.54 0.09 -6.06
N GLY A 41 9.05 0.51 -4.90
CA GLY A 41 8.64 1.90 -4.66
C GLY A 41 7.14 2.09 -4.78
N LEU A 42 6.68 3.30 -4.47
CA LEU A 42 5.27 3.61 -4.35
C LEU A 42 4.64 3.88 -5.72
N VAL A 43 3.54 3.18 -5.97
CA VAL A 43 2.66 3.37 -7.11
C VAL A 43 1.28 3.79 -6.64
N VAL A 44 0.70 4.77 -7.33
CA VAL A 44 -0.61 5.32 -7.03
C VAL A 44 -1.52 5.24 -8.25
N GLY A 45 -2.69 4.66 -8.08
CA GLY A 45 -3.69 4.54 -9.13
C GLY A 45 -4.93 5.36 -8.80
N VAL A 46 -5.40 6.17 -9.74
CA VAL A 46 -6.64 6.97 -9.62
C VAL A 46 -7.48 6.85 -10.91
N PRO A 47 -8.78 7.15 -10.90
CA PRO A 47 -9.56 7.21 -12.14
C PRO A 47 -8.95 8.21 -13.13
N ALA A 48 -8.85 7.83 -14.40
CA ALA A 48 -8.22 8.67 -15.43
C ALA A 48 -8.83 10.08 -15.52
N ARG A 49 -10.15 10.20 -15.32
CA ARG A 49 -10.87 11.48 -15.30
C ARG A 49 -10.52 12.39 -14.10
N GLU A 50 -9.95 11.81 -13.04
CA GLU A 50 -9.56 12.49 -11.80
C GLU A 50 -8.04 12.73 -11.74
N ALA A 51 -7.29 12.18 -12.69
CA ALA A 51 -5.83 12.17 -12.71
C ALA A 51 -5.20 13.58 -12.71
N GLY A 52 -5.73 14.51 -13.53
CA GLY A 52 -5.19 15.87 -13.57
C GLY A 52 -5.34 16.63 -12.25
N ARG A 53 -6.50 16.48 -11.59
CA ARG A 53 -6.75 17.10 -10.27
C ARG A 53 -5.90 16.46 -9.16
N PHE A 54 -5.70 15.15 -9.23
CA PHE A 54 -4.79 14.44 -8.34
C PHE A 54 -3.34 14.90 -8.52
N ALA A 55 -2.86 15.00 -9.76
CA ALA A 55 -1.50 15.42 -10.04
C ALA A 55 -1.20 16.85 -9.53
N ALA A 56 -2.11 17.78 -9.77
CA ALA A 56 -1.98 19.15 -9.24
C ALA A 56 -1.95 19.19 -7.70
N ALA A 57 -2.80 18.41 -7.02
CA ALA A 57 -2.78 18.35 -5.56
C ALA A 57 -1.50 17.70 -5.02
N ALA A 58 -0.99 16.67 -5.70
CA ALA A 58 0.24 15.99 -5.33
C ALA A 58 1.45 16.94 -5.42
N GLU A 59 1.56 17.69 -6.51
CA GLU A 59 2.62 18.69 -6.69
C GLU A 59 2.59 19.76 -5.60
N LEU A 60 1.41 20.28 -5.27
CA LEU A 60 1.23 21.26 -4.18
C LEU A 60 1.62 20.71 -2.80
N SER A 61 1.46 19.40 -2.58
CA SER A 61 1.90 18.73 -1.36
C SER A 61 3.34 18.21 -1.42
N GLY A 62 4.10 18.56 -2.46
CA GLY A 62 5.51 18.18 -2.62
C GLY A 62 5.76 16.75 -3.08
N TRP A 63 4.73 16.00 -3.49
CA TRP A 63 4.92 14.71 -4.15
C TRP A 63 5.46 14.90 -5.55
N ARG A 64 6.40 14.04 -5.96
CA ARG A 64 6.83 13.96 -7.36
C ARG A 64 6.16 12.77 -8.01
N LEU A 65 5.37 13.05 -9.04
CA LEU A 65 4.63 12.03 -9.78
C LEU A 65 5.21 11.84 -11.18
N GLU A 66 5.39 10.58 -11.58
CA GLU A 66 5.70 10.22 -12.96
C GLU A 66 4.59 9.32 -13.51
N PRO A 67 3.90 9.71 -14.60
CA PRO A 67 2.89 8.86 -15.22
C PRO A 67 3.47 7.53 -15.71
N LEU A 68 2.76 6.44 -15.42
CA LEU A 68 3.12 5.11 -15.90
C LEU A 68 2.24 4.72 -17.10
N GLY A 69 2.88 4.38 -18.23
CA GLY A 69 2.17 3.94 -19.43
C GLY A 69 1.52 2.56 -19.29
N SER A 70 2.16 1.65 -18.55
CA SER A 70 1.62 0.33 -18.23
C SER A 70 2.14 -0.14 -16.88
N LEU A 71 1.31 -0.89 -16.14
CA LEU A 71 1.65 -1.42 -14.83
C LEU A 71 1.27 -2.90 -14.77
N SER A 72 2.22 -3.74 -14.37
CA SER A 72 1.97 -5.14 -14.03
C SER A 72 2.06 -5.29 -12.51
N VAL A 73 1.00 -5.82 -11.89
CA VAL A 73 0.95 -6.05 -10.45
C VAL A 73 1.12 -7.55 -10.21
N PRO A 74 2.08 -7.99 -9.38
CA PRO A 74 2.27 -9.40 -9.09
C PRO A 74 1.06 -10.00 -8.36
N ALA A 75 1.02 -11.33 -8.24
CA ALA A 75 -0.01 -11.98 -7.45
C ALA A 75 0.09 -11.54 -5.98
N CYS A 76 -1.06 -11.24 -5.36
CA CYS A 76 -1.16 -10.73 -3.99
C CYS A 76 -1.98 -11.64 -3.09
N ALA A 77 -1.88 -11.44 -1.78
CA ALA A 77 -2.72 -12.11 -0.79
C ALA A 77 -3.64 -11.09 -0.11
N PRO A 78 -4.92 -11.42 0.14
CA PRO A 78 -5.79 -10.51 0.88
C PRO A 78 -5.28 -10.33 2.31
N HIS A 79 -5.25 -9.09 2.77
CA HIS A 79 -4.89 -8.74 4.14
C HIS A 79 -6.09 -8.07 4.82
N LYS A 80 -6.44 -8.55 6.01
CA LYS A 80 -7.50 -7.97 6.82
C LYS A 80 -6.91 -7.56 8.17
N PRO A 81 -6.90 -6.26 8.50
CA PRO A 81 -6.53 -5.79 9.83
C PRO A 81 -7.37 -6.49 10.91
N ARG A 82 -6.71 -7.01 11.93
CA ARG A 82 -7.35 -7.74 13.03
C ARG A 82 -8.17 -6.83 13.95
N LEU A 83 -7.67 -5.61 14.16
CA LEU A 83 -8.27 -4.60 15.02
C LEU A 83 -8.47 -3.31 14.24
N TRP A 84 -9.45 -2.51 14.67
CA TRP A 84 -9.67 -1.18 14.12
C TRP A 84 -9.79 -0.14 15.23
N PRO A 85 -9.02 0.96 15.17
CA PRO A 85 -8.00 1.31 14.17
C PRO A 85 -6.76 0.38 14.21
N SER A 86 -6.25 -0.03 13.03
CA SER A 86 -5.21 -1.08 12.90
C SER A 86 -3.84 -0.63 13.43
N PRO A 87 -3.19 -1.34 14.36
CA PRO A 87 -1.80 -1.05 14.73
C PRO A 87 -0.78 -1.58 13.70
N GLU A 88 -1.19 -2.53 12.86
CA GLU A 88 -0.34 -3.14 11.83
C GLU A 88 -0.17 -2.17 10.64
N ARG A 89 1.06 -2.06 10.15
CA ARG A 89 1.44 -1.27 8.96
C ARG A 89 1.85 -2.19 7.82
N LEU A 90 1.58 -1.77 6.60
CA LEU A 90 1.98 -2.49 5.40
C LEU A 90 3.36 -2.00 4.94
N TRP A 91 4.34 -2.89 4.98
CA TRP A 91 5.66 -2.68 4.36
C TRP A 91 5.67 -3.08 2.88
N ARG A 92 5.03 -4.21 2.55
CA ARG A 92 4.82 -4.70 1.17
C ARG A 92 3.37 -5.09 0.98
N GLY A 93 2.74 -4.51 -0.04
CA GLY A 93 1.32 -4.69 -0.27
C GLY A 93 0.67 -3.44 -0.82
N GLY A 94 -0.54 -3.18 -0.34
CA GLY A 94 -1.28 -2.01 -0.73
C GLY A 94 -2.70 -2.01 -0.24
N VAL A 95 -3.43 -0.99 -0.68
CA VAL A 95 -4.86 -0.83 -0.44
C VAL A 95 -5.54 -0.34 -1.69
N VAL A 96 -6.73 -0.85 -1.97
CA VAL A 96 -7.70 -0.20 -2.87
C VAL A 96 -8.78 0.41 -2.01
N ALA A 97 -9.05 1.70 -2.20
CA ALA A 97 -9.97 2.48 -1.41
C ALA A 97 -11.05 3.13 -2.30
N VAL A 98 -12.28 3.21 -1.79
CA VAL A 98 -13.41 3.88 -2.45
C VAL A 98 -14.07 4.83 -1.47
N ALA A 99 -14.15 6.11 -1.83
CA ALA A 99 -14.70 7.17 -1.00
C ALA A 99 -16.21 6.98 -0.71
N ARG A 100 -16.59 7.34 0.51
CA ARG A 100 -17.96 7.36 1.04
C ARG A 100 -18.11 8.55 1.99
N SER A 101 -19.32 9.10 2.10
CA SER A 101 -19.60 10.15 3.09
C SER A 101 -19.36 9.63 4.51
N ALA A 102 -18.73 10.45 5.35
CA ALA A 102 -18.46 10.12 6.75
C ALA A 102 -19.71 10.14 7.65
N GLY A 103 -20.83 10.75 7.24
CA GLY A 103 -21.94 11.06 8.14
C GLY A 103 -22.53 9.86 8.91
N LYS A 104 -22.67 8.68 8.27
CA LYS A 104 -23.12 7.47 8.98
C LYS A 104 -22.06 6.97 9.97
N TRP A 105 -20.79 6.98 9.56
CA TRP A 105 -19.69 6.52 10.39
C TRP A 105 -19.49 7.40 11.63
N LEU A 106 -19.55 8.73 11.46
CA LEU A 106 -19.43 9.70 12.56
C LEU A 106 -20.55 9.52 13.60
N ARG A 107 -21.79 9.30 13.15
CA ARG A 107 -22.91 8.98 14.05
C ARG A 107 -22.69 7.69 14.81
N SER A 108 -22.32 6.60 14.13
CA SER A 108 -22.04 5.32 14.78
C SER A 108 -20.86 5.41 15.77
N PHE A 109 -19.85 6.24 15.49
CA PHE A 109 -18.76 6.49 16.44
C PHE A 109 -19.26 7.20 17.69
N GLY A 110 -20.10 8.24 17.53
CA GLY A 110 -20.71 8.97 18.64
C GLY A 110 -21.61 8.09 19.50
N GLU A 111 -22.43 7.25 18.88
CA GLU A 111 -23.30 6.27 19.56
C GLU A 111 -22.48 5.23 20.34
N ALA A 112 -21.38 4.73 19.77
CA ALA A 112 -20.52 3.74 20.43
C ALA A 112 -19.77 4.30 21.65
N HIS A 113 -19.56 5.61 21.72
CA HIS A 113 -18.90 6.29 22.84
C HIS A 113 -19.88 7.11 23.69
N ALA A 114 -21.16 6.78 23.63
CA ALA A 114 -22.18 7.39 24.47
C ALA A 114 -23.04 6.30 25.11
N VAL A 115 -23.18 6.36 26.43
CA VAL A 115 -24.09 5.49 27.18
C VAL A 115 -25.11 6.38 27.88
N ARG A 116 -26.39 6.04 27.73
CA ARG A 116 -27.46 6.71 28.45
C ARG A 116 -27.64 6.05 29.81
N VAL A 117 -27.44 6.80 30.88
CA VAL A 117 -27.69 6.35 32.25
C VAL A 117 -28.73 7.29 32.85
N GLN A 118 -29.94 6.75 33.07
CA GLN A 118 -31.13 7.56 33.41
C GLN A 118 -31.38 8.65 32.35
N GLU A 119 -31.44 9.92 32.75
CA GLU A 119 -31.60 11.07 31.84
C GLU A 119 -30.27 11.65 31.32
N ALA A 120 -29.14 11.20 31.85
CA ALA A 120 -27.82 11.71 31.50
C ALA A 120 -27.17 10.92 30.36
N LEU A 121 -26.51 11.64 29.45
CA LEU A 121 -25.66 11.06 28.41
C LEU A 121 -24.21 11.06 28.89
N LEU A 122 -23.69 9.89 29.27
CA LEU A 122 -22.29 9.72 29.64
C LEU A 122 -21.44 9.44 28.39
N LYS A 123 -20.38 10.23 28.22
CA LYS A 123 -19.38 9.97 27.16
C LYS A 123 -18.37 8.95 27.67
N LEU A 124 -18.20 7.86 26.93
CA LEU A 124 -17.16 6.88 27.21
C LEU A 124 -15.80 7.41 26.74
N PRO A 125 -14.71 7.12 27.46
CA PRO A 125 -13.38 7.50 27.02
C PRO A 125 -13.03 6.79 25.71
N ALA A 126 -12.53 7.54 24.74
CA ALA A 126 -11.97 7.02 23.51
C ALA A 126 -10.43 7.09 23.58
N SER A 127 -9.75 6.10 22.99
CA SER A 127 -8.29 6.17 22.87
C SER A 127 -7.86 7.35 21.99
N SER A 128 -6.66 7.89 22.21
CA SER A 128 -6.12 8.99 21.38
C SER A 128 -6.15 8.65 19.87
N ARG A 129 -5.93 7.37 19.53
CA ARG A 129 -6.00 6.87 18.14
C ARG A 129 -7.42 6.92 17.57
N ALA A 130 -8.42 6.52 18.36
CA ALA A 130 -9.82 6.61 17.96
C ALA A 130 -10.27 8.07 17.76
N LEU A 131 -9.82 8.99 18.63
CA LEU A 131 -10.08 10.43 18.49
C LEU A 131 -9.46 11.01 17.22
N ARG A 132 -8.21 10.63 16.87
CA ARG A 132 -7.57 11.04 15.60
C ARG A 132 -8.31 10.50 14.38
N SER A 133 -8.79 9.25 14.46
CA SER A 133 -9.61 8.65 13.40
C SER A 133 -10.88 9.47 13.19
N TYR A 134 -11.59 9.77 14.29
CA TYR A 134 -12.78 10.61 14.28
C TYR A 134 -12.53 12.00 13.69
N ALA A 135 -11.51 12.71 14.18
CA ALA A 135 -11.13 14.03 13.68
C ALA A 135 -10.87 14.01 12.17
N SER A 136 -10.06 13.06 11.69
CA SER A 136 -9.76 12.97 10.25
C SER A 136 -10.98 12.70 9.37
N ALA A 137 -11.95 11.89 9.85
CA ALA A 137 -13.19 11.64 9.12
C ALA A 137 -14.12 12.86 9.14
N TYR A 138 -14.11 13.63 10.22
CA TYR A 138 -14.86 14.88 10.37
C TYR A 138 -14.30 15.97 9.46
N ASP A 139 -13.00 16.25 9.57
CA ASP A 139 -12.33 17.35 8.85
C ASP A 139 -12.44 17.20 7.33
N TRP A 140 -12.29 15.97 6.83
CA TRP A 140 -12.36 15.68 5.39
C TRP A 140 -13.75 15.26 4.92
N GLY A 141 -14.71 15.06 5.83
CA GLY A 141 -16.08 14.63 5.52
C GLY A 141 -16.19 13.26 4.81
N VAL A 142 -15.14 12.44 4.85
CA VAL A 142 -15.01 11.21 4.06
C VAL A 142 -14.52 10.03 4.90
N VAL A 143 -15.02 8.84 4.56
CA VAL A 143 -14.45 7.55 4.95
C VAL A 143 -14.29 6.70 3.70
N TYR A 144 -13.46 5.67 3.78
CA TYR A 144 -13.15 4.80 2.66
C TYR A 144 -13.63 3.39 2.92
N ARG A 145 -14.24 2.77 1.91
CA ARG A 145 -14.37 1.32 1.86
C ARG A 145 -13.13 0.75 1.20
N CYS A 146 -12.41 -0.09 1.93
CA CYS A 146 -11.07 -0.52 1.57
C CYS A 146 -10.98 -2.03 1.41
N ALA A 147 -9.99 -2.48 0.65
CA ALA A 147 -9.46 -3.84 0.70
C ALA A 147 -7.93 -3.74 0.69
N ALA A 148 -7.30 -4.31 1.72
CA ALA A 148 -5.85 -4.36 1.84
C ALA A 148 -5.33 -5.71 1.34
N PHE A 149 -4.06 -5.72 0.95
CA PHE A 149 -3.37 -6.90 0.44
C PHE A 149 -1.88 -6.80 0.69
N THR A 150 -1.20 -7.95 0.69
CA THR A 150 0.25 -8.07 0.88
C THR A 150 0.91 -8.78 -0.29
N PHE A 151 2.23 -8.58 -0.40
CA PHE A 151 3.10 -9.29 -1.33
C PHE A 151 4.21 -10.07 -0.60
N PRO A 152 4.67 -11.20 -1.16
CA PRO A 152 4.09 -11.92 -2.31
C PRO A 152 2.75 -12.60 -1.95
N GLY A 153 2.01 -13.06 -2.94
CA GLY A 153 0.80 -13.87 -2.74
C GLY A 153 0.43 -14.68 -3.98
N GLY A 154 -0.77 -15.27 -3.99
CA GLY A 154 -1.21 -16.20 -5.05
C GLY A 154 -2.50 -15.81 -5.78
N ASP A 155 -3.12 -14.68 -5.46
CA ASP A 155 -4.41 -14.27 -6.02
C ASP A 155 -4.24 -13.28 -7.19
N GLU A 156 -4.12 -13.81 -8.40
CA GLU A 156 -4.08 -13.00 -9.63
C GLU A 156 -5.39 -12.25 -9.93
N ARG A 157 -6.52 -12.76 -9.43
CA ARG A 157 -7.82 -12.11 -9.63
C ARG A 157 -7.89 -10.84 -8.80
N LEU A 158 -7.32 -10.87 -7.60
CA LEU A 158 -7.17 -9.68 -6.76
C LEU A 158 -6.23 -8.66 -7.43
N ALA A 159 -5.08 -9.09 -7.95
CA ALA A 159 -4.17 -8.20 -8.68
C ALA A 159 -4.85 -7.48 -9.86
N ARG A 160 -5.63 -8.22 -10.67
CA ARG A 160 -6.45 -7.64 -11.75
C ARG A 160 -7.54 -6.69 -11.25
N ALA A 161 -8.15 -6.98 -10.10
CA ALA A 161 -9.13 -6.08 -9.50
C ALA A 161 -8.48 -4.77 -9.03
N VAL A 162 -7.28 -4.85 -8.44
CA VAL A 162 -6.47 -3.70 -8.02
C VAL A 162 -6.12 -2.82 -9.22
N LEU A 163 -5.66 -3.42 -10.32
CA LEU A 163 -5.38 -2.71 -11.58
C LEU A 163 -6.59 -1.93 -12.12
N GLY A 164 -7.80 -2.44 -11.89
CA GLY A 164 -9.05 -1.78 -12.25
C GLY A 164 -9.61 -0.82 -11.19
N LEU A 165 -8.89 -0.59 -10.09
CA LEU A 165 -9.36 0.16 -8.90
C LEU A 165 -10.70 -0.37 -8.35
N LYS A 166 -10.88 -1.70 -8.40
CA LYS A 166 -12.09 -2.39 -7.98
C LYS A 166 -11.88 -3.06 -6.63
N LEU A 167 -12.85 -2.87 -5.74
CA LEU A 167 -12.90 -3.66 -4.51
C LEU A 167 -13.22 -5.13 -4.85
N PRO A 168 -12.55 -6.11 -4.22
CA PRO A 168 -12.86 -7.52 -4.40
C PRO A 168 -14.31 -7.79 -4.02
N ARG A 169 -15.00 -8.72 -4.71
CA ARG A 169 -16.44 -8.99 -4.50
C ARG A 169 -16.77 -9.46 -3.08
N LEU A 170 -15.86 -10.20 -2.45
CA LEU A 170 -16.08 -10.86 -1.16
C LEU A 170 -16.08 -9.86 0.01
N PRO A 171 -17.18 -9.71 0.77
CA PRO A 171 -17.32 -8.69 1.80
C PRO A 171 -16.32 -8.80 2.95
N TRP A 172 -15.92 -10.02 3.33
CA TRP A 172 -14.97 -10.23 4.44
C TRP A 172 -13.55 -9.75 4.14
N ARG A 173 -13.25 -9.49 2.86
CA ARG A 173 -11.99 -8.87 2.42
C ARG A 173 -12.05 -7.34 2.44
N ARG A 174 -13.14 -6.75 2.94
CA ARG A 174 -13.37 -5.31 2.95
C ARG A 174 -13.49 -4.79 4.38
N PHE A 175 -13.04 -3.57 4.59
CA PHE A 175 -13.22 -2.83 5.83
C PHE A 175 -13.50 -1.35 5.55
N THR A 176 -13.90 -0.61 6.58
CA THR A 176 -14.08 0.84 6.49
C THR A 176 -12.93 1.52 7.21
N ALA A 177 -12.38 2.57 6.62
CA ALA A 177 -11.27 3.30 7.16
C ALA A 177 -11.43 4.81 7.07
N THR A 178 -10.96 5.52 8.08
CA THR A 178 -10.84 6.99 8.04
C THR A 178 -9.56 7.40 7.27
N PRO A 179 -9.41 8.67 6.88
CA PRO A 179 -8.16 9.15 6.29
C PRO A 179 -6.94 8.87 7.17
N PHE A 180 -7.04 9.10 8.48
CA PHE A 180 -5.96 8.82 9.42
C PHE A 180 -5.58 7.33 9.41
N ASP A 181 -6.58 6.44 9.45
CA ASP A 181 -6.31 5.01 9.48
C ASP A 181 -5.64 4.50 8.22
N LEU A 182 -6.07 5.01 7.05
CA LEU A 182 -5.43 4.68 5.78
C LEU A 182 -4.00 5.18 5.77
N ALA A 183 -3.79 6.45 6.13
CA ALA A 183 -2.45 7.04 6.19
C ALA A 183 -1.52 6.25 7.10
N ASP A 184 -2.00 5.80 8.25
CA ASP A 184 -1.21 5.03 9.21
C ASP A 184 -0.92 3.60 8.71
N LEU A 185 -1.93 2.91 8.15
CA LEU A 185 -1.78 1.57 7.57
C LEU A 185 -0.77 1.55 6.42
N THR A 186 -0.77 2.59 5.59
CA THR A 186 0.06 2.66 4.39
C THR A 186 1.32 3.50 4.55
N ARG A 187 1.60 4.04 5.74
CA ARG A 187 2.75 4.94 5.97
C ARG A 187 4.06 4.35 5.48
N ASP A 188 4.29 3.08 5.79
CA ASP A 188 5.57 2.44 5.50
C ASP A 188 5.72 2.05 4.01
N LEU A 189 4.63 2.11 3.21
CA LEU A 189 4.71 1.91 1.76
C LEU A 189 5.47 3.06 1.07
N ALA A 190 5.49 4.25 1.66
CA ALA A 190 6.20 5.41 1.11
C ALA A 190 7.72 5.33 1.30
N ALA A 191 8.21 4.49 2.23
CA ALA A 191 9.63 4.38 2.56
C ALA A 191 10.52 3.88 1.40
N GLY A 192 9.92 3.31 0.35
CA GLY A 192 10.64 2.85 -0.85
C GLY A 192 10.93 3.93 -1.89
N GLY A 193 10.45 5.17 -1.71
CA GLY A 193 10.55 6.24 -2.71
C GLY A 193 9.67 6.00 -3.94
N GLY A 194 9.95 6.72 -5.03
CA GLY A 194 9.26 6.54 -6.32
C GLY A 194 9.41 5.13 -6.89
N TYR A 195 8.40 4.69 -7.63
CA TYR A 195 8.44 3.43 -8.37
C TYR A 195 9.65 3.40 -9.31
N ARG A 196 10.54 2.46 -9.05
CA ARG A 196 11.65 2.05 -9.89
C ARG A 196 11.19 0.74 -10.53
N PRO A 197 10.88 0.74 -11.83
CA PRO A 197 10.57 -0.50 -12.53
C PRO A 197 11.64 -1.53 -12.21
N GLY A 198 11.27 -2.59 -11.50
CA GLY A 198 12.19 -3.61 -11.05
C GLY A 198 12.80 -4.30 -12.25
N LEU A 199 14.12 -4.17 -12.37
CA LEU A 199 14.96 -5.06 -13.13
C LEU A 199 14.64 -6.49 -12.69
N ARG A 200 14.57 -7.42 -13.65
CA ARG A 200 14.13 -8.81 -13.44
C ARG A 200 14.84 -9.41 -12.22
N VAL A 201 14.09 -9.74 -11.17
CA VAL A 201 14.62 -10.49 -10.03
C VAL A 201 14.80 -11.93 -10.48
N HIS A 202 16.05 -12.40 -10.52
CA HIS A 202 16.39 -13.77 -10.87
C HIS A 202 16.54 -14.59 -9.59
N ARG A 203 15.86 -15.74 -9.54
CA ARG A 203 16.00 -16.68 -8.45
C ARG A 203 16.92 -17.82 -8.87
N LEU A 204 18.13 -17.84 -8.34
CA LEU A 204 19.14 -18.86 -8.61
C LEU A 204 18.99 -20.00 -7.62
N ARG A 205 18.94 -21.23 -8.09
CA ARG A 205 18.74 -22.41 -7.24
C ARG A 205 20.08 -23.04 -6.88
N LEU A 206 20.37 -23.11 -5.58
CA LEU A 206 21.56 -23.77 -5.03
C LEU A 206 21.28 -25.23 -4.66
N SER A 207 20.09 -25.51 -4.13
CA SER A 207 19.67 -26.85 -3.76
C SER A 207 18.14 -26.98 -3.83
N ARG A 208 17.61 -28.15 -3.44
CA ARG A 208 16.16 -28.36 -3.41
C ARG A 208 15.46 -27.38 -2.46
N SER A 209 16.13 -26.97 -1.39
CA SER A 209 15.60 -26.13 -0.31
C SER A 209 16.26 -24.75 -0.20
N LEU A 210 17.27 -24.45 -1.01
CA LEU A 210 18.01 -23.20 -0.95
C LEU A 210 18.04 -22.51 -2.31
N SER A 211 17.63 -21.24 -2.33
CA SER A 211 17.68 -20.36 -3.49
C SER A 211 18.19 -18.98 -3.10
N LEU A 212 18.92 -18.35 -4.00
CA LEU A 212 19.37 -16.96 -3.91
C LEU A 212 18.48 -16.08 -4.79
N GLU A 213 18.22 -14.86 -4.36
CA GLU A 213 17.54 -13.84 -5.15
C GLU A 213 18.56 -12.78 -5.53
N VAL A 214 18.67 -12.49 -6.82
CA VAL A 214 19.57 -11.45 -7.34
C VAL A 214 18.77 -10.49 -8.21
N ALA A 215 19.11 -9.20 -8.13
CA ALA A 215 18.47 -8.16 -8.90
C ALA A 215 19.48 -7.08 -9.27
N GLU A 216 19.36 -6.50 -10.46
CA GLU A 216 20.26 -5.44 -10.91
C GLU A 216 20.17 -4.22 -9.98
N GLY A 217 21.32 -3.66 -9.60
CA GLY A 217 21.43 -2.57 -8.62
C GLY A 217 21.38 -3.00 -7.15
N TRP A 218 21.21 -4.29 -6.85
CA TRP A 218 21.44 -4.83 -5.50
C TRP A 218 22.92 -5.15 -5.30
N ASP A 219 23.36 -5.17 -4.04
CA ASP A 219 24.61 -5.83 -3.69
C ASP A 219 24.41 -7.34 -3.81
N ASN A 220 24.71 -7.87 -5.00
CA ASN A 220 24.63 -9.30 -5.32
C ASN A 220 25.93 -10.04 -4.99
N SER A 221 26.78 -9.49 -4.12
CA SER A 221 28.05 -10.10 -3.76
C SER A 221 27.81 -11.40 -2.98
N LEU A 222 28.33 -12.51 -3.51
CA LEU A 222 28.30 -13.82 -2.86
C LEU A 222 29.73 -14.28 -2.57
N LEU A 223 30.02 -14.59 -1.31
CA LEU A 223 31.27 -15.20 -0.90
C LEU A 223 31.07 -16.71 -0.65
N LEU A 224 31.76 -17.54 -1.43
CA LEU A 224 31.80 -18.99 -1.24
C LEU A 224 33.09 -19.40 -0.52
N CYS A 225 32.98 -19.85 0.73
CA CYS A 225 34.11 -20.30 1.55
C CYS A 225 34.20 -21.83 1.62
N GLY A 226 35.41 -22.38 1.62
CA GLY A 226 35.65 -23.82 1.77
C GLY A 226 37.08 -24.22 1.43
N ALA A 227 37.52 -25.38 1.92
CA ALA A 227 38.85 -25.93 1.64
C ALA A 227 39.13 -26.12 0.14
N PRO A 228 40.41 -26.21 -0.30
CA PRO A 228 40.73 -26.60 -1.68
C PRO A 228 40.03 -27.91 -2.08
N GLY A 229 39.51 -28.00 -3.31
CA GLY A 229 38.85 -29.21 -3.82
C GLY A 229 37.36 -29.39 -3.48
N THR A 230 36.71 -28.46 -2.77
CA THR A 230 35.29 -28.59 -2.35
C THR A 230 34.25 -28.16 -3.40
N GLY A 231 34.62 -28.08 -4.68
CA GLY A 231 33.67 -27.77 -5.77
C GLY A 231 33.12 -26.34 -5.82
N LYS A 232 33.76 -25.36 -5.16
CA LYS A 232 33.31 -23.95 -5.15
C LYS A 232 33.13 -23.36 -6.56
N SER A 233 34.09 -23.61 -7.46
CA SER A 233 34.03 -23.13 -8.85
C SER A 233 32.82 -23.72 -9.57
N SER A 234 32.59 -25.03 -9.46
CA SER A 234 31.46 -25.70 -10.10
C SER A 234 30.09 -25.20 -9.61
N VAL A 235 29.98 -24.82 -8.33
CA VAL A 235 28.76 -24.20 -7.80
C VAL A 235 28.58 -22.80 -8.37
N LEU A 236 29.65 -22.02 -8.49
CA LEU A 236 29.60 -20.68 -9.07
C LEU A 236 29.23 -20.74 -10.56
N ASP A 237 29.82 -21.65 -11.33
CA ASP A 237 29.51 -21.85 -12.74
C ASP A 237 28.04 -22.22 -12.94
N SER A 238 27.51 -23.16 -12.14
CA SER A 238 26.09 -23.55 -12.19
C SER A 238 25.12 -22.41 -11.81
N LEU A 239 25.54 -21.49 -10.95
CA LEU A 239 24.75 -20.27 -10.65
C LEU A 239 24.80 -19.26 -11.79
N LEU A 240 25.97 -19.11 -12.42
CA LEU A 240 26.15 -18.20 -13.55
C LEU A 240 25.34 -18.64 -14.78
N GLU A 241 25.28 -19.95 -15.07
CA GLU A 241 24.45 -20.52 -16.15
C GLU A 241 22.94 -20.27 -15.96
N GLN A 242 22.50 -20.00 -14.74
CA GLN A 242 21.10 -19.69 -14.43
C GLN A 242 20.77 -18.19 -14.65
N LEU A 243 21.77 -17.34 -14.88
CA LEU A 243 21.57 -15.92 -15.18
C LEU A 243 21.26 -15.71 -16.67
N PRO A 244 20.35 -14.79 -17.02
CA PRO A 244 20.04 -14.53 -18.43
C PRO A 244 21.23 -13.89 -19.15
N GLY A 245 21.58 -14.42 -20.32
CA GLY A 245 22.66 -13.90 -21.15
C GLY A 245 24.04 -14.50 -20.86
N SER A 246 24.09 -15.59 -20.08
CA SER A 246 25.24 -16.50 -20.01
C SER A 246 25.27 -17.50 -21.16
#